data_AF-A0A2U2YZ33-F1
#
_entry.id   AF-A0A2U2YZ33-F1
#
_cell.length_a   1.000
_cell.length_b   1.000
_cell.length_c   1.000
_cell.angle_alpha   90.00
_cell.angle_beta   90.00
_cell.angle_gamma   90.00
#
_symmetry.space_group_name_H-M   'P 1'
#
loop_
_entity.id
_entity.type
_entity.pdbx_description
1 polymer ?
#
loop_
_entity_poly.entity_id
_entity_poly.type
_entity_poly.pdbx_seq_one_letter_code
_entity_poly.pdbx_strand_id
1 'polypeptide(L)'
;MGDGALSVWEKSSTARVVPPARPRKLSKVPFVELADGRLQGVVSSGSDIGRVYVSSVVAGTYAFACSTNNNRPCGGARGWFCNHIRALVDEAVVQYGAERVARYLKAEVTDGELDADAITTAMTRTRPAQGDNSAAAPVFSRFLRHLAYLELAPSTAPLPEMQWFPTTRAAA
;
A
#
# COMPACT_ATOMS: atom_id res chain seq x y z
N MET A 1 23.63 -20.38 12.06
CA MET A 1 23.67 -19.92 10.67
C MET A 1 23.55 -21.15 9.78
N GLY A 2 22.33 -21.50 9.38
CA GLY A 2 22.05 -22.60 8.45
C GLY A 2 21.64 -21.99 7.13
N ASP A 3 22.43 -22.24 6.09
CA ASP A 3 22.19 -21.79 4.73
C ASP A 3 20.94 -22.51 4.19
N GLY A 4 19.80 -21.82 4.21
CA GLY A 4 18.51 -22.36 3.81
C GLY A 4 18.48 -22.55 2.31
N ALA A 5 18.91 -23.72 1.84
CA ALA A 5 18.93 -24.06 0.42
C ALA A 5 17.54 -23.86 -0.18
N LEU A 6 17.39 -22.84 -1.04
CA LEU A 6 16.16 -22.59 -1.78
C LEU A 6 15.75 -23.86 -2.54
N SER A 7 14.51 -24.24 -2.34
CA SER A 7 13.88 -25.37 -3.01
C SER A 7 13.87 -25.18 -4.53
N VAL A 8 13.76 -26.29 -5.27
CA VAL A 8 13.80 -26.28 -6.75
C VAL A 8 12.72 -25.37 -7.36
N TRP A 9 11.58 -25.22 -6.70
CA TRP A 9 10.50 -24.34 -7.16
C TRP A 9 10.81 -22.85 -6.92
N GLU A 10 11.45 -22.48 -5.81
CA GLU A 10 11.91 -21.10 -5.56
C GLU A 10 12.95 -20.65 -6.59
N LYS A 11 13.74 -21.61 -7.10
CA LYS A 11 14.73 -21.39 -8.17
C LYS A 11 14.11 -21.30 -9.56
N SER A 12 12.96 -21.94 -9.77
CA SER A 12 12.31 -22.07 -11.10
C SER A 12 11.18 -21.08 -11.32
N SER A 13 10.71 -20.41 -10.27
CA SER A 13 9.61 -19.46 -10.37
C SER A 13 10.10 -18.09 -10.84
N THR A 14 9.58 -17.61 -11.98
CA THR A 14 9.79 -16.24 -12.45
C THR A 14 9.03 -15.21 -11.60
N ALA A 15 8.06 -15.66 -10.80
CA ALA A 15 7.34 -14.86 -9.82
C ALA A 15 7.74 -15.28 -8.39
N ARG A 16 8.11 -14.32 -7.54
CA ARG A 16 8.30 -14.63 -6.11
C ARG A 16 6.96 -15.05 -5.50
N VAL A 17 6.94 -16.18 -4.79
CA VAL A 17 5.78 -16.56 -3.97
C VAL A 17 5.62 -15.51 -2.88
N VAL A 18 4.52 -14.77 -2.96
CA VAL A 18 4.17 -13.75 -1.97
C VAL A 18 3.51 -14.49 -0.80
N PRO A 19 3.99 -14.29 0.45
CA PRO A 19 3.32 -14.88 1.60
C PRO A 19 1.85 -14.43 1.63
N PRO A 20 0.94 -15.29 2.14
CA PRO A 20 -0.47 -14.96 2.22
C PRO A 20 -0.67 -13.61 2.93
N ALA A 21 -1.63 -12.82 2.42
CA ALA A 21 -1.93 -11.50 2.96
C ALA A 21 -2.23 -11.61 4.46
N ARG A 22 -1.50 -10.83 5.28
CA ARG A 22 -1.73 -10.81 6.72
C ARG A 22 -3.13 -10.26 7.04
N PRO A 23 -3.80 -10.75 8.10
CA PRO A 23 -5.04 -10.15 8.58
C PRO A 23 -4.82 -8.65 8.83
N ARG A 24 -5.67 -7.82 8.23
CA ARG A 24 -5.50 -6.37 8.20
C ARG A 24 -6.72 -5.65 8.74
N LYS A 25 -6.49 -4.50 9.39
CA LYS A 25 -7.56 -3.68 9.98
C LYS A 25 -8.16 -2.77 8.91
N LEU A 26 -9.03 -3.34 8.08
CA LEU A 26 -9.71 -2.65 6.97
C LEU A 26 -10.47 -1.39 7.40
N SER A 27 -10.89 -1.31 8.67
CA SER A 27 -11.59 -0.15 9.20
C SER A 27 -10.74 1.12 9.23
N LYS A 28 -9.41 1.03 9.26
CA LYS A 28 -8.54 2.21 9.34
C LYS A 28 -8.01 2.68 7.99
N VAL A 29 -7.45 1.77 7.21
CA VAL A 29 -6.94 2.07 5.86
C VAL A 29 -7.55 1.03 4.91
N PRO A 30 -8.73 1.28 4.33
CA PRO A 30 -9.38 0.27 3.50
C PRO A 30 -8.61 -0.01 2.19
N PHE A 31 -7.86 0.96 1.67
CA PHE A 31 -7.22 0.84 0.37
C PHE A 31 -5.84 1.50 0.35
N VAL A 32 -4.84 0.80 -0.19
CA VAL A 32 -3.47 1.29 -0.38
C VAL A 32 -2.87 0.62 -1.60
N GLU A 33 -2.14 1.40 -2.41
CA GLU A 33 -1.48 0.93 -3.62
C GLU A 33 -0.13 1.62 -3.83
N LEU A 34 0.77 0.87 -4.47
CA LEU A 34 2.00 1.36 -5.09
C LEU A 34 1.73 1.43 -6.60
N ALA A 35 1.27 2.58 -7.08
CA ALA A 35 0.90 2.78 -8.48
C ALA A 35 1.27 4.21 -8.95
N ASP A 36 1.45 4.38 -10.25
CA ASP A 36 1.67 5.69 -10.90
C ASP A 36 2.79 6.54 -10.26
N GLY A 37 3.85 5.88 -9.77
CA GLY A 37 4.97 6.55 -9.09
C GLY A 37 4.62 7.11 -7.71
N ARG A 38 3.52 6.66 -7.09
CA ARG A 38 3.04 7.12 -5.79
C ARG A 38 2.73 5.95 -4.85
N LEU A 39 2.99 6.17 -3.56
CA LEU A 39 2.24 5.47 -2.51
C LEU A 39 0.94 6.25 -2.32
N GLN A 40 -0.20 5.61 -2.52
CA GLN A 40 -1.49 6.30 -2.45
C GLN A 40 -2.59 5.38 -1.94
N GLY A 41 -3.66 5.97 -1.43
CA GLY A 41 -4.78 5.18 -0.94
C GLY A 41 -5.84 5.99 -0.21
N VAL A 42 -6.73 5.25 0.45
CA VAL A 42 -7.87 5.79 1.17
C VAL A 42 -7.77 5.39 2.64
N VAL A 43 -7.91 6.37 3.51
CA VAL A 43 -7.84 6.25 4.97
C VAL A 43 -9.16 6.70 5.59
N SER A 44 -9.74 5.86 6.44
CA SER A 44 -10.99 6.17 7.11
C SER A 44 -10.84 7.31 8.12
N SER A 45 -11.84 8.19 8.20
CA SER A 45 -11.95 9.15 9.29
C SER A 45 -12.24 8.43 10.61
N GLY A 46 -11.65 8.92 11.69
CA GLY A 46 -11.98 8.43 13.04
C GLY A 46 -13.30 8.98 13.59
N SER A 47 -13.82 10.06 13.00
CA SER A 47 -14.97 10.79 13.53
C SER A 47 -16.28 10.56 12.78
N ASP A 48 -16.23 9.96 11.59
CA ASP A 48 -17.37 9.90 10.67
C ASP A 48 -17.13 8.78 9.66
N ILE A 49 -17.99 7.76 9.65
CA ILE A 49 -17.84 6.58 8.78
C ILE A 49 -18.00 6.91 7.29
N GLY A 50 -18.75 7.96 6.94
CA GLY A 50 -18.94 8.41 5.57
C GLY A 50 -17.79 9.27 5.04
N ARG A 51 -16.84 9.64 5.90
CA ARG A 51 -15.71 10.48 5.55
C ARG A 51 -14.44 9.66 5.44
N VAL A 52 -13.82 9.76 4.27
CA VAL A 52 -12.50 9.18 4.02
C VAL A 52 -11.55 10.24 3.51
N TYR A 53 -10.26 9.99 3.71
CA TYR A 53 -9.16 10.82 3.24
C TYR A 53 -8.40 10.08 2.15
N VAL A 54 -8.25 10.73 1.01
CA VAL A 54 -7.36 10.25 -0.05
C VAL A 54 -5.99 10.86 0.22
N SER A 55 -5.00 10.00 0.40
CA SER A 55 -3.63 10.39 0.73
C SER A 55 -2.68 9.87 -0.33
N SER A 56 -1.66 10.65 -0.69
CA SER A 56 -0.62 10.22 -1.63
C SER A 56 0.74 10.83 -1.29
N VAL A 57 1.80 10.09 -1.64
CA VAL A 57 3.21 10.49 -1.55
C VAL A 57 3.90 10.10 -2.85
N VAL A 58 4.50 11.07 -3.54
CA VAL A 58 5.27 10.84 -4.78
C VAL A 58 6.60 10.18 -4.47
N ALA A 59 6.98 9.14 -5.22
CA ALA A 59 8.28 8.50 -5.08
C ALA A 59 9.43 9.46 -5.43
N GLY A 60 10.50 9.43 -4.63
CA GLY A 60 11.71 10.24 -4.82
C GLY A 60 11.63 11.69 -4.33
N THR A 61 10.57 12.43 -4.67
CA THR A 61 10.38 13.81 -4.17
C THR A 61 9.64 13.87 -2.84
N TYR A 62 8.89 12.81 -2.53
CA TYR A 62 8.00 12.68 -1.37
C TYR A 62 6.95 13.79 -1.28
N ALA A 63 6.70 14.49 -2.39
CA ALA A 63 5.63 15.48 -2.47
C ALA A 63 4.31 14.82 -2.09
N PHE A 64 3.62 15.42 -1.12
CA PHE A 64 2.48 14.76 -0.49
C PHE A 64 1.20 15.55 -0.62
N ALA A 65 0.09 14.83 -0.63
CA ALA A 65 -1.25 15.39 -0.68
C ALA A 65 -2.20 14.57 0.18
N CYS A 66 -3.14 15.25 0.84
CA CYS A 66 -4.16 14.62 1.65
C CYS A 66 -5.42 15.48 1.64
N SER A 67 -6.53 14.93 1.17
CA SER A 67 -7.83 15.60 1.11
C SER A 67 -8.95 14.64 1.45
N THR A 68 -10.08 15.16 1.90
CA THR A 68 -11.30 14.36 2.06
C THR A 68 -11.85 13.92 0.69
N ASN A 69 -12.77 12.95 0.69
CA ASN A 69 -13.52 12.50 -0.49
C ASN A 69 -14.38 13.58 -1.18
N ASN A 70 -14.66 14.70 -0.51
CA ASN A 70 -15.26 15.90 -1.13
C ASN A 70 -14.24 17.01 -1.44
N ASN A 71 -12.96 16.63 -1.60
CA ASN A 71 -11.85 17.49 -2.01
C ASN A 71 -11.53 18.66 -1.06
N ARG A 72 -11.91 18.56 0.23
CA ARG A 72 -11.46 19.55 1.23
C ARG A 72 -10.04 19.18 1.71
N PRO A 73 -9.14 20.16 1.86
CA PRO A 73 -7.78 19.89 2.33
C PRO A 73 -7.80 19.31 3.74
N CYS A 74 -6.91 18.35 4.00
CA CYS A 74 -6.76 17.77 5.33
C CYS A 74 -6.18 18.80 6.30
N GLY A 75 -6.89 19.11 7.38
CA GLY A 75 -6.42 20.07 8.39
C GLY A 75 -5.12 19.68 9.09
N GLY A 76 -4.73 18.40 9.06
CA GLY A 76 -3.47 17.91 9.60
C GLY A 76 -2.30 17.92 8.61
N ALA A 77 -2.55 18.15 7.31
CA ALA A 77 -1.52 18.21 6.28
C ALA A 77 -1.07 19.67 6.07
N ARG A 78 -0.52 20.29 7.12
CA ARG A 78 -0.04 21.69 7.10
C ARG A 78 1.49 21.72 6.99
N GLY A 79 2.01 21.40 5.81
CA GLY A 79 3.46 21.40 5.55
C GLY A 79 4.23 20.18 6.09
N TRP A 80 3.52 19.19 6.65
CA TRP A 80 4.10 17.91 7.10
C TRP A 80 3.15 16.75 6.80
N PHE A 81 3.68 15.53 6.84
CA PHE A 81 2.85 14.32 6.76
C PHE A 81 1.85 14.30 7.92
N CYS A 82 0.57 14.24 7.56
CA CYS A 82 -0.50 14.08 8.52
C CYS A 82 -0.60 12.62 9.00
N ASN A 83 -1.41 12.37 10.02
CA ASN A 83 -1.61 11.01 10.54
C ASN A 83 -2.26 10.06 9.52
N HIS A 84 -2.96 10.56 8.50
CA HIS A 84 -3.46 9.72 7.42
C HIS A 84 -2.33 9.20 6.52
N ILE A 85 -1.34 10.05 6.20
CA ILE A 85 -0.17 9.64 5.42
C ILE A 85 0.67 8.64 6.22
N ARG A 86 0.88 8.86 7.52
CA ARG A 86 1.59 7.89 8.38
C ARG A 86 0.90 6.53 8.38
N ALA A 87 -0.42 6.52 8.66
CA ALA A 87 -1.21 5.29 8.63
C ALA A 87 -1.19 4.60 7.25
N LEU A 88 -1.13 5.36 6.16
CA LEU A 88 -1.00 4.82 4.81
C LEU A 88 0.35 4.12 4.61
N VAL A 89 1.45 4.70 5.10
CA VAL A 89 2.80 4.07 5.05
C VAL A 89 2.82 2.80 5.89
N ASP A 90 2.26 2.83 7.11
CA ASP A 90 2.16 1.65 7.98
C ASP A 90 1.45 0.51 7.26
N GLU A 91 0.28 0.79 6.68
CA GLU A 91 -0.51 -0.22 5.97
C GLU A 91 0.20 -0.72 4.71
N ALA A 92 0.92 0.15 4.00
CA ALA A 92 1.72 -0.27 2.84
C ALA A 92 2.81 -1.25 3.25
N VAL A 93 3.48 -1.03 4.37
CA VAL A 93 4.51 -1.95 4.90
C VAL A 93 3.89 -3.27 5.31
N VAL A 94 2.71 -3.27 5.93
CA VAL A 94 1.97 -4.50 6.28
C VAL A 94 1.62 -5.32 5.03
N GLN A 95 1.22 -4.68 3.93
CA GLN A 95 0.77 -5.38 2.72
C GLN A 95 1.88 -5.76 1.75
N TYR A 96 2.81 -4.85 1.53
CA TYR A 96 3.82 -4.98 0.47
C TYR A 96 5.20 -5.35 1.02
N GLY A 97 5.41 -5.23 2.34
CA GLY A 97 6.70 -5.39 3.00
C GLY A 97 7.55 -4.12 2.94
N ALA A 98 8.31 -3.86 4.01
CA ALA A 98 9.09 -2.64 4.17
C ALA A 98 10.12 -2.43 3.04
N GLU A 99 10.83 -3.49 2.63
CA GLU A 99 11.80 -3.44 1.53
C GLU A 99 11.18 -2.95 0.21
N ARG A 100 9.99 -3.47 -0.12
CA ARG A 100 9.31 -3.12 -1.37
C ARG A 100 8.83 -1.68 -1.33
N VAL A 101 8.27 -1.25 -0.21
CA VAL A 101 7.81 0.12 -0.01
C VAL A 101 8.97 1.11 -0.08
N ALA A 102 10.05 0.86 0.67
CA ALA A 102 11.24 1.71 0.67
C ALA A 102 11.85 1.82 -0.73
N ARG A 103 12.05 0.70 -1.43
CA ARG A 103 12.56 0.68 -2.80
C ARG A 103 11.66 1.43 -3.77
N TYR A 104 10.35 1.21 -3.71
CA TYR A 104 9.40 1.88 -4.60
C TYR A 104 9.40 3.40 -4.39
N LEU A 105 9.43 3.83 -3.12
CA LEU A 105 9.48 5.24 -2.76
C LEU A 105 10.86 5.87 -2.98
N LYS A 106 11.91 5.06 -3.17
CA LYS A 106 13.32 5.48 -3.19
C LYS A 106 13.80 6.05 -1.85
N ALA A 107 13.18 5.61 -0.75
CA ALA A 107 13.55 6.03 0.60
C ALA A 107 14.86 5.37 1.04
N GLU A 108 15.87 6.20 1.31
CA GLU A 108 17.16 5.76 1.84
C GLU A 108 17.10 5.68 3.36
N VAL A 109 17.03 4.46 3.90
CA VAL A 109 17.09 4.18 5.34
C VAL A 109 18.49 3.68 5.65
N THR A 110 19.31 4.52 6.29
CA THR A 110 20.73 4.25 6.53
C THR A 110 20.99 3.50 7.84
N ASP A 111 20.10 3.62 8.82
CA ASP A 111 20.31 3.14 10.18
C ASP A 111 19.01 2.52 10.74
N GLY A 112 19.14 1.34 11.38
CA GLY A 112 18.05 0.68 12.10
C GLY A 112 17.31 -0.41 11.34
N GLU A 113 16.27 -0.95 11.99
CA GLU A 113 15.37 -1.93 11.38
C GLU A 113 14.53 -1.25 10.30
N LEU A 114 14.40 -1.90 9.13
CA LEU A 114 13.63 -1.36 8.03
C LEU A 114 12.13 -1.54 8.29
N ASP A 115 11.50 -0.50 8.83
CA ASP A 115 10.07 -0.47 9.13
C ASP A 115 9.38 0.81 8.60
N ALA A 116 8.09 0.96 8.92
CA ALA A 116 7.29 2.10 8.47
C ALA A 116 7.74 3.44 9.07
N ASP A 117 8.21 3.45 10.32
CA ASP A 117 8.68 4.67 11.00
C ASP A 117 10.00 5.14 10.40
N ALA A 118 10.94 4.21 10.17
CA ALA A 118 12.21 4.49 9.53
C ALA A 118 12.01 5.06 8.11
N ILE A 119 11.10 4.46 7.32
CA ILE A 119 10.72 4.97 5.99
C ILE A 119 10.10 6.38 6.08
N THR A 120 9.16 6.57 7.01
CA THR A 120 8.50 7.87 7.22
C THR A 120 9.50 8.95 7.62
N THR A 121 10.42 8.62 8.51
CA THR A 121 11.48 9.50 9.00
C THR A 121 12.44 9.86 7.87
N ALA A 122 12.89 8.89 7.08
CA ALA A 122 13.77 9.11 5.93
C ALA A 122 13.16 10.10 4.93
N MET A 123 11.88 9.91 4.57
CA MET A 123 11.15 10.83 3.70
C MET A 123 11.00 12.22 4.33
N THR A 124 10.65 12.28 5.62
CA THR A 124 10.41 13.55 6.32
C THR A 124 11.68 14.41 6.42
N ARG A 125 12.86 13.79 6.53
CA ARG A 125 14.16 14.49 6.58
C ARG A 125 14.46 15.29 5.32
N THR A 126 13.91 14.91 4.17
CA THR A 126 14.10 15.67 2.91
C THR A 126 13.25 16.94 2.84
N ARG A 127 12.42 17.20 3.87
CA ARG A 127 11.48 18.34 3.94
C ARG A 127 10.59 18.41 2.69
N PRO A 128 9.79 17.37 2.43
CA PRO A 128 9.00 17.31 1.21
C PRO A 128 8.00 18.45 1.13
N ALA A 129 7.78 18.93 -0.10
CA ALA A 129 6.77 19.93 -0.37
C ALA A 129 5.36 19.33 -0.32
N GLN A 130 4.39 20.15 0.06
CA GLN A 130 2.99 19.82 -0.15
C GLN A 130 2.68 19.91 -1.65
N GLY A 131 2.23 18.82 -2.25
CA GLY A 131 1.85 18.73 -3.65
C GLY A 131 0.39 19.09 -3.92
N ASP A 132 -0.05 18.85 -5.15
CA ASP A 132 -1.44 18.99 -5.55
C ASP A 132 -2.28 17.73 -5.21
N ASN A 133 -3.61 17.88 -5.24
CA ASN A 133 -4.55 16.79 -5.02
C ASN A 133 -4.94 16.05 -6.32
N SER A 134 -4.14 16.12 -7.38
CA SER A 134 -4.50 15.52 -8.69
C SER A 134 -4.72 14.01 -8.62
N ALA A 135 -4.00 13.32 -7.73
CA ALA A 135 -4.16 11.89 -7.50
C ALA A 135 -5.48 11.52 -6.79
N ALA A 136 -6.19 12.47 -6.17
CA ALA A 136 -7.30 12.15 -5.28
C ALA A 136 -8.48 11.47 -6.01
N ALA A 137 -8.93 12.05 -7.13
CA ALA A 137 -10.05 11.52 -7.91
C ALA A 137 -9.79 10.10 -8.47
N PRO A 138 -8.70 9.84 -9.21
CA PRO A 138 -8.45 8.50 -9.76
C PRO A 138 -8.25 7.44 -8.67
N VAL A 139 -7.57 7.77 -7.56
CA VAL A 139 -7.41 6.86 -6.42
C VAL A 139 -8.76 6.53 -5.78
N PHE A 140 -9.62 7.55 -5.58
CA PHE A 140 -10.95 7.32 -5.02
C PHE A 140 -11.82 6.46 -5.95
N SER A 141 -11.77 6.67 -7.27
CA SER A 141 -12.48 5.81 -8.23
C SER A 141 -11.99 4.36 -8.22
N ARG A 142 -10.67 4.12 -8.10
CA ARG A 142 -10.11 2.77 -7.94
C ARG A 142 -10.55 2.13 -6.62
N PHE A 143 -10.60 2.91 -5.54
CA PHE A 143 -11.14 2.43 -4.27
C PHE A 143 -12.61 2.00 -4.39
N LEU A 144 -13.48 2.81 -5.02
CA LEU A 144 -14.88 2.41 -5.23
C LEU A 144 -14.99 1.13 -6.06
N ARG A 145 -14.15 0.98 -7.09
CA ARG A 145 -14.07 -0.27 -7.85
C ARG A 145 -13.60 -1.45 -6.99
N HIS A 146 -12.67 -1.21 -6.05
CA HIS A 146 -12.23 -2.23 -5.12
C HIS A 146 -13.35 -2.68 -4.18
N LEU A 147 -14.19 -1.76 -3.71
CA LEU A 147 -15.35 -2.09 -2.88
C LEU A 147 -16.36 -2.98 -3.63
N ALA A 148 -16.57 -2.74 -4.92
CA ALA A 148 -17.46 -3.57 -5.73
C ALA A 148 -17.03 -5.05 -5.77
N TYR A 149 -15.73 -5.35 -5.65
CA TYR A 149 -15.28 -6.74 -5.53
C TYR A 149 -15.68 -7.40 -4.21
N LEU A 150 -15.88 -6.62 -3.14
CA LEU A 150 -16.34 -7.13 -1.86
C LEU A 150 -17.83 -7.46 -1.84
N GLU A 151 -18.59 -6.99 -2.84
CA GLU A 151 -20.01 -7.33 -3.03
C GLU A 151 -20.21 -8.72 -3.65
N LEU A 152 -19.16 -9.28 -4.26
CA LEU A 152 -19.19 -10.61 -4.85
C LEU A 152 -19.02 -11.68 -3.78
N ALA A 153 -19.81 -12.75 -3.86
CA ALA A 153 -19.65 -13.90 -2.98
C ALA A 153 -18.24 -14.52 -3.17
N PRO A 154 -17.45 -14.72 -2.09
CA PRO A 154 -16.16 -15.36 -2.21
C PRO A 154 -16.34 -16.79 -2.71
N SER A 155 -15.49 -17.20 -3.65
CA SER A 155 -15.50 -18.55 -4.22
C SER A 155 -14.09 -19.12 -4.22
N THR A 156 -13.99 -20.41 -3.89
CA THR A 156 -12.77 -21.22 -4.07
C THR A 156 -12.89 -22.15 -5.28
N ALA A 157 -13.95 -21.99 -6.08
CA ALA A 157 -14.10 -22.73 -7.32
C ALA A 157 -12.89 -22.47 -8.23
N PRO A 158 -12.39 -23.50 -8.92
CA PRO A 158 -11.23 -23.34 -9.78
C PRO A 158 -11.54 -22.32 -10.88
N LEU A 159 -10.66 -21.32 -11.04
CA LEU A 159 -10.73 -20.41 -12.17
C LEU A 159 -10.31 -21.20 -13.42
N PRO A 160 -11.16 -21.35 -14.45
CA PRO A 160 -10.84 -22.14 -15.63
C PRO A 160 -9.52 -21.69 -16.29
N GLU A 161 -9.22 -20.40 -16.30
CA GLU A 161 -8.00 -19.83 -16.87
C GLU A 161 -6.74 -20.21 -16.08
N MET A 162 -6.87 -20.56 -14.79
CA MET A 162 -5.74 -21.06 -13.98
C MET A 162 -5.24 -22.42 -14.47
N GLN A 163 -6.02 -23.16 -15.27
CA GLN A 163 -5.60 -24.45 -15.84
C GLN A 163 -4.44 -24.34 -16.84
N TRP A 164 -4.23 -23.15 -17.43
CA TRP A 164 -3.11 -22.89 -18.33
C TRP A 164 -1.79 -22.71 -17.57
N PHE A 165 -1.85 -22.52 -16.25
CA PHE A 165 -0.68 -22.45 -15.41
C PHE A 165 -0.43 -23.83 -14.78
N PRO A 166 0.77 -24.41 -14.93
CA PRO A 166 1.08 -25.70 -14.34
C PRO A 166 0.89 -25.62 -12.82
N THR A 167 -0.02 -26.44 -12.28
CA THR A 167 -0.30 -26.50 -10.85
C THR A 167 0.89 -27.13 -10.12
N THR A 168 1.39 -26.48 -9.08
CA THR A 168 2.56 -26.94 -8.32
C THR A 168 2.22 -28.07 -7.34
N ARG A 169 0.95 -28.45 -7.17
CA ARG A 169 0.51 -29.68 -6.48
C ARG A 169 -0.95 -30.01 -6.77
N ALA A 170 -1.30 -31.29 -6.84
CA ALA A 170 -2.68 -31.76 -6.70
C ALA A 170 -3.15 -31.53 -5.25
N ALA A 171 -4.27 -30.82 -5.08
CA ALA A 171 -4.96 -30.80 -3.79
C ALA A 171 -5.56 -32.19 -3.53
N ALA A 172 -5.19 -32.81 -2.41
CA ALA A 172 -5.78 -34.04 -1.91
C ALA A 172 -6.90 -33.72 -0.92
#